data_AF-A0A0U1LWQ4-F1
#
_entry.id   AF-A0A0U1LWQ4-F1
#
_cell.length_a   1.000
_cell.length_b   1.000
_cell.length_c   1.000
_cell.angle_alpha   90.00
_cell.angle_beta   90.00
_cell.angle_gamma   90.00
#
_symmetry.space_group_name_H-M   'P 1'
#
loop_
_entity.id
_entity.type
_entity.pdbx_description
1 polymer ?
#
loop_
_entity_poly.entity_id
_entity_poly.type
_entity_poly.pdbx_seq_one_letter_code
_entity_poly.pdbx_strand_id
1 'polypeptide(L)'
;MLIGNKRFHFPGALLLVLTLFVFCHHALSTSTPDELNRAQFHSLPVAQSKRLQSTDSDPAKHAYPAVPAIPAALRPTSPSRQKKPPYRVNTIDVGDIALLLYTDASVIAQRLPIHLVTSLLPERIEADNVLIYSNRPDTIGDWRIVDVFENSTTTRTATVPARRKHKHPSQASLSHVLNSDNKFLPLLQHAGWNKPHAKWYIYMEDDSYIFLTNLLHHLSTFSWEQPWYIAPPEMSRRGFFALSRTAWEQVFGAEETEVLQARFASGLLDDLRALDRVLKEDGVMFSSSDGGRSGEPLQAQSHRASAINRENWCAPVYSWHDASSRDISRLHGLELNWHSKRTLQYRDIYTHLIADEMSHGRMDWPLAAGNRHAAEYEITAATADDPAGMPPDVGSTVAWQQGWQSADACETACALWTACVQWSFVGVGDEDRQRCRVDREVVFTFVGDGLQSTSGWMASRIDEWAC
;
A
#
# COMPACT_ATOMS: atom_id res chain seq x y z
N MET A 1 44.41 13.77 -73.33
CA MET A 1 43.96 12.76 -72.34
C MET A 1 42.67 13.33 -71.71
N LEU A 2 41.44 12.87 -71.96
CA LEU A 2 40.90 11.47 -72.00
C LEU A 2 41.35 10.71 -70.73
N ILE A 3 40.51 10.20 -69.83
CA ILE A 3 39.06 9.82 -69.81
C ILE A 3 38.50 10.19 -68.41
N GLY A 4 37.22 10.48 -68.11
CA GLY A 4 35.96 10.55 -68.88
C GLY A 4 34.72 10.82 -67.98
N ASN A 5 33.50 10.69 -68.52
CA ASN A 5 32.21 11.01 -67.85
C ASN A 5 31.63 9.86 -67.00
N LYS A 6 30.99 10.18 -65.85
CA LYS A 6 29.68 9.62 -65.45
C LYS A 6 28.82 10.64 -64.70
N ARG A 7 27.58 10.84 -65.17
CA ARG A 7 26.54 11.64 -64.52
C ARG A 7 25.86 10.80 -63.42
N PHE A 8 25.48 11.41 -62.30
CA PHE A 8 24.51 10.84 -61.37
C PHE A 8 23.18 11.58 -61.46
N HIS A 9 22.12 10.86 -61.78
CA HIS A 9 20.74 11.35 -61.70
C HIS A 9 20.25 11.26 -60.25
N PHE A 10 19.75 12.36 -59.69
CA PHE A 10 18.91 12.33 -58.50
C PHE A 10 17.44 12.07 -58.91
N PRO A 11 16.75 11.06 -58.34
CA PRO A 11 15.34 10.80 -58.65
C PRO A 11 14.41 11.74 -57.84
N GLY A 12 13.41 12.31 -58.51
CA GLY A 12 12.44 13.24 -57.95
C GLY A 12 11.41 12.65 -56.96
N ALA A 13 11.72 11.55 -56.28
CA ALA A 13 10.82 10.89 -55.33
C ALA A 13 10.85 11.53 -53.93
N LEU A 14 11.97 12.15 -53.53
CA LEU A 14 12.16 12.64 -52.15
C LEU A 14 11.35 13.91 -51.83
N LEU A 15 11.03 14.73 -52.85
CA LEU A 15 10.30 15.99 -52.66
C LEU A 15 8.79 15.78 -52.42
N LEU A 16 8.24 14.66 -52.88
CA LEU A 16 6.79 14.38 -52.87
C LEU A 16 6.33 13.78 -51.52
N VAL A 17 7.22 13.05 -50.83
CA VAL A 17 6.98 12.51 -49.48
C VAL A 17 6.97 13.62 -48.42
N LEU A 18 7.85 14.61 -48.54
CA LEU A 18 7.92 15.76 -47.63
C LEU A 18 6.67 16.66 -47.72
N THR A 19 6.10 16.84 -48.92
CA THR A 19 4.86 17.60 -49.09
C THR A 19 3.62 16.90 -48.53
N LEU A 20 3.56 15.56 -48.59
CA LEU A 20 2.45 14.79 -48.00
C LEU A 20 2.48 14.83 -46.45
N PHE A 21 3.66 14.76 -45.84
CA PHE A 21 3.78 14.86 -44.38
C PHE A 21 3.31 16.21 -43.84
N VAL A 22 3.66 17.32 -44.51
CA VAL A 22 3.22 18.67 -44.08
C VAL A 22 1.70 18.83 -44.22
N PHE A 23 1.09 18.30 -45.29
CA PHE A 23 -0.37 18.36 -45.47
C PHE A 23 -1.14 17.52 -44.44
N CYS A 24 -0.69 16.30 -44.15
CA CYS A 24 -1.29 15.48 -43.08
C CYS A 24 -1.15 16.13 -41.70
N HIS A 25 0.01 16.71 -41.39
CA HIS A 25 0.23 17.34 -40.08
C HIS A 25 -0.58 18.63 -39.88
N HIS A 26 -0.93 19.33 -40.97
CA HIS A 26 -1.81 20.50 -40.88
C HIS A 26 -3.30 20.11 -40.82
N ALA A 27 -3.71 19.04 -41.51
CA ALA A 27 -5.10 18.54 -41.49
C ALA A 27 -5.50 17.86 -40.16
N LEU A 28 -4.53 17.31 -39.42
CA LEU A 28 -4.75 16.69 -38.11
C LEU A 28 -4.71 17.67 -36.92
N SER A 29 -4.48 18.97 -37.17
CA SER A 29 -4.35 20.00 -36.12
C SER A 29 -5.57 20.94 -36.01
N THR A 30 -6.66 20.65 -36.73
CA THR A 30 -7.88 21.49 -36.73
C THR A 30 -9.14 20.65 -36.56
N SER A 31 -9.32 20.07 -35.37
CA SER A 31 -10.58 19.47 -34.93
C SER A 31 -10.80 19.75 -33.44
N THR A 32 -11.58 20.78 -33.13
CA THR A 32 -12.03 21.10 -31.77
C THR A 32 -13.10 20.10 -31.30
N PRO A 33 -13.12 19.70 -30.02
CA PRO A 33 -14.02 18.66 -29.53
C PRO A 33 -15.42 19.23 -29.20
N ASP A 34 -16.24 19.51 -30.23
CA ASP A 34 -17.65 19.92 -30.03
C ASP A 34 -18.65 19.36 -31.09
N GLU A 35 -18.19 18.57 -32.07
CA GLU A 35 -19.05 17.98 -33.13
C GLU A 35 -19.10 16.44 -33.12
N LEU A 36 -19.15 15.81 -31.94
CA LEU A 36 -19.54 14.39 -31.81
C LEU A 36 -20.82 14.16 -30.99
N ASN A 37 -21.44 15.21 -30.44
CA ASN A 37 -22.61 15.11 -29.56
C ASN A 37 -23.97 15.12 -30.30
N ARG A 38 -24.01 14.66 -31.56
CA ARG A 38 -25.24 14.76 -32.39
C ARG A 38 -25.46 13.64 -33.40
N ALA A 39 -25.30 12.38 -32.99
CA ALA A 39 -25.81 11.23 -33.75
C ALA A 39 -26.38 10.14 -32.84
N GLN A 40 -27.71 9.97 -32.94
CA GLN A 40 -28.44 8.70 -32.75
C GLN A 40 -28.18 7.88 -31.47
N PHE A 41 -28.98 8.14 -30.44
CA PHE A 41 -29.65 7.05 -29.73
C PHE A 41 -31.16 7.27 -29.73
N HIS A 42 -31.89 6.28 -30.25
CA HIS A 42 -33.35 6.32 -30.36
C HIS A 42 -34.01 6.13 -28.98
N SER A 43 -35.07 6.89 -28.74
CA SER A 43 -35.93 6.76 -27.58
C SER A 43 -36.73 5.45 -27.60
N LEU A 44 -36.68 4.70 -26.50
CA LEU A 44 -37.62 3.64 -26.17
C LEU A 44 -38.15 3.84 -24.73
N PRO A 45 -39.36 3.34 -24.41
CA PRO A 45 -40.25 4.05 -23.50
C PRO A 45 -40.04 3.75 -22.00
N VAL A 46 -40.35 4.77 -21.18
CA VAL A 46 -40.41 4.70 -19.72
C VAL A 46 -41.49 3.70 -19.27
N ALA A 47 -41.08 2.63 -18.61
CA ALA A 47 -41.98 1.74 -17.89
C ALA A 47 -42.29 2.30 -16.49
N GLN A 48 -43.53 2.73 -16.27
CA GLN A 48 -44.01 3.17 -14.95
C GLN A 48 -44.16 1.96 -14.01
N SER A 49 -43.29 1.83 -13.01
CA SER A 49 -43.56 0.92 -11.89
C SER A 49 -44.48 1.60 -10.88
N LYS A 50 -45.56 0.91 -10.50
CA LYS A 50 -46.62 1.44 -9.64
C LYS A 50 -46.16 1.45 -8.17
N ARG A 51 -46.31 2.62 -7.55
CA ARG A 51 -46.42 2.77 -6.09
C ARG A 51 -47.53 1.84 -5.57
N LEU A 52 -47.18 0.83 -4.78
CA LEU A 52 -48.11 0.25 -3.81
C LEU A 52 -47.99 1.00 -2.49
N GLN A 53 -49.13 1.25 -1.86
CA GLN A 53 -49.27 1.82 -0.52
C GLN A 53 -50.11 0.87 0.33
N SER A 54 -49.97 1.02 1.66
CA SER A 54 -50.74 0.38 2.73
C SER A 54 -50.42 -1.12 2.98
N THR A 55 -50.57 -1.64 4.20
CA THR A 55 -51.23 -1.10 5.41
C THR A 55 -50.38 -1.14 6.68
N ASP A 56 -50.60 -0.16 7.54
CA ASP A 56 -50.24 -0.11 8.95
C ASP A 56 -51.13 -1.04 9.80
N SER A 57 -50.57 -1.70 10.82
CA SER A 57 -51.30 -2.24 11.99
C SER A 57 -50.35 -2.82 13.05
N ASP A 58 -50.39 -2.23 14.25
CA ASP A 58 -49.54 -2.53 15.43
C ASP A 58 -50.24 -3.54 16.40
N PRO A 59 -49.84 -3.76 17.68
CA PRO A 59 -49.16 -5.00 18.07
C PRO A 59 -49.92 -5.87 19.10
N ALA A 60 -49.66 -7.19 19.10
CA ALA A 60 -50.20 -8.11 20.12
C ALA A 60 -49.25 -9.24 20.57
N LYS A 61 -48.67 -9.02 21.76
CA LYS A 61 -48.23 -9.97 22.80
C LYS A 61 -48.47 -11.47 22.54
N HIS A 62 -47.39 -12.25 22.45
CA HIS A 62 -47.38 -13.65 22.88
C HIS A 62 -46.19 -13.95 23.79
N ALA A 63 -46.47 -14.13 25.09
CA ALA A 63 -45.50 -14.63 26.06
C ALA A 63 -45.50 -16.17 26.06
N TYR A 64 -44.32 -16.78 26.06
CA TYR A 64 -44.15 -18.22 26.31
C TYR A 64 -43.64 -18.45 27.75
N PRO A 65 -44.06 -19.55 28.42
CA PRO A 65 -43.88 -19.72 29.85
C PRO A 65 -42.46 -20.15 30.25
N ALA A 66 -42.05 -19.75 31.47
CA ALA A 66 -40.77 -20.12 32.07
C ALA A 66 -40.69 -21.61 32.46
N VAL A 67 -39.50 -22.19 32.31
CA VAL A 67 -39.19 -23.56 32.73
C VAL A 67 -38.69 -23.57 34.19
N PRO A 68 -39.07 -24.54 35.05
CA PRO A 68 -38.72 -24.51 36.48
C PRO A 68 -37.24 -24.83 36.77
N ALA A 69 -36.71 -24.21 37.84
CA ALA A 69 -35.40 -24.54 38.40
C ALA A 69 -35.43 -25.83 39.24
N ILE A 70 -34.31 -26.57 39.26
CA ILE A 70 -34.10 -27.77 40.10
C ILE A 70 -32.89 -27.52 41.03
N PRO A 71 -32.87 -28.03 42.28
CA PRO A 71 -32.05 -27.44 43.36
C PRO A 71 -30.57 -27.85 43.34
N ALA A 72 -29.74 -27.01 43.98
CA ALA A 72 -28.34 -27.29 44.26
C ALA A 72 -28.15 -28.10 45.56
N ALA A 73 -27.36 -29.18 45.52
CA ALA A 73 -26.64 -29.72 46.69
C ALA A 73 -25.49 -30.67 46.30
N LEU A 74 -24.47 -30.73 47.18
CA LEU A 74 -23.41 -31.74 47.30
C LEU A 74 -22.26 -31.77 46.24
N ARG A 75 -21.19 -31.04 46.59
CA ARG A 75 -19.82 -31.23 46.06
C ARG A 75 -19.15 -32.46 46.70
N PRO A 76 -18.16 -33.05 46.02
CA PRO A 76 -16.91 -33.47 46.67
C PRO A 76 -15.70 -32.64 46.21
N THR A 77 -14.79 -32.32 47.13
CA THR A 77 -13.57 -31.53 46.88
C THR A 77 -12.32 -32.41 46.81
N SER A 78 -11.49 -32.25 45.76
CA SER A 78 -10.03 -32.55 45.69
C SER A 78 -9.49 -32.25 44.28
N PRO A 79 -8.17 -32.09 44.06
CA PRO A 79 -7.43 -30.86 44.32
C PRO A 79 -7.00 -30.16 43.03
N SER A 80 -6.36 -28.98 43.17
CA SER A 80 -5.86 -28.15 42.08
C SER A 80 -5.07 -28.92 41.01
N ARG A 81 -5.56 -28.87 39.77
CA ARG A 81 -4.72 -28.89 38.58
C ARG A 81 -5.18 -27.76 37.68
N GLN A 82 -4.40 -26.68 37.62
CA GLN A 82 -4.64 -25.58 36.67
C GLN A 82 -4.60 -26.15 35.24
N LYS A 83 -5.76 -26.50 34.70
CA LYS A 83 -5.95 -26.62 33.26
C LYS A 83 -5.81 -25.19 32.73
N LYS A 84 -4.71 -24.90 32.03
CA LYS A 84 -4.70 -23.79 31.07
C LYS A 84 -5.98 -23.92 30.23
N PRO A 85 -6.73 -22.82 29.97
CA PRO A 85 -7.88 -22.91 29.09
C PRO A 85 -7.43 -23.53 27.76
N PRO A 86 -8.26 -24.38 27.12
CA PRO A 86 -7.92 -24.84 25.78
C PRO A 86 -7.69 -23.58 24.93
N TYR A 87 -6.60 -23.57 24.15
CA TYR A 87 -6.43 -22.56 23.10
C TYR A 87 -7.68 -22.61 22.23
N ARG A 88 -8.58 -21.64 22.40
CA ARG A 88 -9.59 -21.38 21.37
C ARG A 88 -8.79 -20.98 20.15
N VAL A 89 -8.93 -21.76 19.08
CA VAL A 89 -8.52 -21.27 17.76
C VAL A 89 -9.46 -20.11 17.49
N ASN A 90 -8.93 -18.89 17.57
CA ASN A 90 -9.68 -17.68 17.23
C ASN A 90 -9.85 -17.66 15.71
N THR A 91 -10.74 -18.51 15.18
CA THR A 91 -11.17 -18.41 13.79
C THR A 91 -11.86 -17.06 13.61
N ILE A 92 -11.24 -16.20 12.80
CA ILE A 92 -11.79 -14.93 12.34
C ILE A 92 -12.15 -15.14 10.88
N ASP A 93 -13.41 -14.87 10.54
CA ASP A 93 -13.91 -14.94 9.18
C ASP A 93 -14.09 -13.54 8.58
N VAL A 94 -14.39 -13.44 7.28
CA VAL A 94 -14.70 -12.16 6.61
C VAL A 94 -15.98 -11.50 7.15
N GLY A 95 -16.85 -12.29 7.80
CA GLY A 95 -18.03 -11.81 8.55
C GLY A 95 -17.70 -11.18 9.91
N ASP A 96 -16.48 -11.34 10.41
CA ASP A 96 -16.06 -10.83 11.72
C ASP A 96 -15.39 -9.45 11.66
N ILE A 97 -15.28 -8.84 10.48
CA ILE A 97 -14.48 -7.64 10.25
C ILE A 97 -15.29 -6.50 9.64
N ALA A 98 -14.81 -5.28 9.83
CA ALA A 98 -15.23 -4.12 9.05
C ALA A 98 -14.01 -3.55 8.32
N LEU A 99 -14.01 -3.59 7.00
CA LEU A 99 -12.97 -3.01 6.15
C LEU A 99 -13.30 -1.55 5.85
N LEU A 100 -12.39 -0.65 6.23
CA LEU A 100 -12.55 0.80 6.15
C LEU A 100 -11.60 1.34 5.07
N LEU A 101 -12.10 1.64 3.88
CA LEU A 101 -11.30 2.18 2.77
C LEU A 101 -11.43 3.71 2.74
N TYR A 102 -10.31 4.44 2.85
CA TYR A 102 -10.28 5.90 2.69
C TYR A 102 -9.71 6.33 1.33
N THR A 103 -10.39 7.26 0.66
CA THR A 103 -9.97 7.90 -0.59
C THR A 103 -10.25 9.40 -0.55
N ASP A 104 -9.36 10.25 -1.07
CA ASP A 104 -9.67 11.68 -1.19
C ASP A 104 -10.60 11.93 -2.38
N ALA A 105 -11.62 12.78 -2.21
CA ALA A 105 -12.56 13.15 -3.28
C ALA A 105 -11.88 13.74 -4.54
N SER A 106 -10.62 14.19 -4.43
CA SER A 106 -9.82 14.69 -5.56
C SER A 106 -9.21 13.60 -6.45
N VAL A 107 -9.17 12.35 -5.98
CA VAL A 107 -8.58 11.18 -6.68
C VAL A 107 -9.49 9.96 -6.72
N ILE A 108 -10.66 9.99 -6.06
CA ILE A 108 -11.62 8.89 -5.99
C ILE A 108 -11.91 8.22 -7.35
N ALA A 109 -12.19 9.00 -8.40
CA ALA A 109 -12.46 8.48 -9.74
C ALA A 109 -11.25 7.80 -10.44
N GLN A 110 -10.04 8.00 -9.92
CA GLN A 110 -8.79 7.38 -10.42
C GLN A 110 -8.37 6.17 -9.57
N ARG A 111 -8.62 6.21 -8.26
CA ARG A 111 -8.11 5.22 -7.29
C ARG A 111 -9.15 4.22 -6.79
N LEU A 112 -10.40 4.62 -6.59
CA LEU A 112 -11.42 3.68 -6.09
C LEU A 112 -11.83 2.58 -7.11
N PRO A 113 -11.97 2.83 -8.44
CA PRO A 113 -12.46 1.82 -9.38
C PRO A 113 -11.66 0.53 -9.43
N ILE A 114 -10.34 0.57 -9.20
CA ILE A 114 -9.53 -0.66 -9.18
C ILE A 114 -9.90 -1.55 -7.98
N HIS A 115 -10.20 -0.98 -6.81
CA HIS A 115 -10.64 -1.74 -5.64
C HIS A 115 -12.03 -2.37 -5.82
N LEU A 116 -12.95 -1.70 -6.52
CA LEU A 116 -14.27 -2.24 -6.83
C LEU A 116 -14.22 -3.53 -7.68
N VAL A 117 -13.15 -3.70 -8.47
CA VAL A 117 -12.92 -4.90 -9.31
C VAL A 117 -11.78 -5.80 -8.79
N THR A 118 -11.29 -5.56 -7.58
CA THR A 118 -10.23 -6.38 -6.95
C THR A 118 -10.46 -6.55 -5.44
N SER A 119 -10.06 -5.57 -4.63
CA SER A 119 -10.04 -5.66 -3.17
C SER A 119 -11.41 -5.88 -2.54
N LEU A 120 -12.46 -5.29 -3.13
CA LEU A 120 -13.84 -5.24 -2.63
C LEU A 120 -14.79 -6.18 -3.41
N LEU A 121 -14.24 -7.16 -4.13
CA LEU A 121 -15.05 -8.17 -4.79
C LEU A 121 -15.84 -9.02 -3.77
N PRO A 122 -17.11 -9.42 -4.07
CA PRO A 122 -17.94 -10.21 -3.16
C PRO A 122 -17.32 -11.53 -2.70
N GLU A 123 -16.46 -12.13 -3.52
CA GLU A 123 -15.72 -13.36 -3.21
C GLU A 123 -14.62 -13.16 -2.15
N ARG A 124 -14.23 -11.90 -1.87
CA ARG A 124 -13.25 -11.54 -0.83
C ARG A 124 -13.92 -11.02 0.43
N ILE A 125 -14.95 -10.19 0.31
CA ILE A 125 -15.63 -9.56 1.44
C ILE A 125 -17.07 -9.19 1.08
N GLU A 126 -17.99 -9.41 2.00
CA GLU A 126 -19.39 -8.99 1.84
C GLU A 126 -19.47 -7.45 1.82
N ALA A 127 -20.30 -6.89 0.93
CA ALA A 127 -20.42 -5.43 0.79
C ALA A 127 -20.90 -4.73 2.08
N ASP A 128 -21.67 -5.41 2.93
CA ASP A 128 -22.06 -4.85 4.24
C ASP A 128 -20.89 -4.76 5.22
N ASN A 129 -19.83 -5.54 5.06
CA ASN A 129 -18.62 -5.48 5.89
C ASN A 129 -17.60 -4.45 5.39
N VAL A 130 -17.98 -3.60 4.43
CA VAL A 130 -17.14 -2.56 3.84
C VAL A 130 -17.73 -1.17 4.07
N LEU A 131 -16.91 -0.23 4.52
CA LEU A 131 -17.25 1.19 4.63
C LEU A 131 -16.23 2.02 3.85
N ILE A 132 -16.71 2.81 2.90
CA ILE A 132 -15.87 3.68 2.06
C ILE A 132 -16.02 5.13 2.54
N TYR A 133 -14.89 5.76 2.82
CA TYR A 133 -14.79 7.12 3.38
C TYR A 133 -14.05 8.06 2.44
N SER A 134 -14.43 9.33 2.50
CA SER A 134 -13.79 10.43 1.79
C SER A 134 -13.95 11.73 2.57
N ASN A 135 -13.29 12.79 2.15
CA ASN A 135 -13.50 14.15 2.64
C ASN A 135 -14.65 14.90 1.94
N ARG A 136 -15.46 14.20 1.13
CA ARG A 136 -16.75 14.64 0.54
C ARG A 136 -17.67 13.42 0.34
N PRO A 137 -19.00 13.58 0.40
CA PRO A 137 -19.91 12.49 0.11
C PRO A 137 -19.95 12.25 -1.40
N ASP A 138 -20.04 10.99 -1.80
CA ASP A 138 -20.11 10.59 -3.22
C ASP A 138 -20.83 9.23 -3.37
N THR A 139 -21.09 8.78 -4.59
CA THR A 139 -21.70 7.46 -4.87
C THR A 139 -21.19 6.90 -6.19
N ILE A 140 -20.63 5.69 -6.18
CA ILE A 140 -20.11 5.02 -7.39
C ILE A 140 -20.78 3.65 -7.53
N GLY A 141 -21.75 3.55 -8.46
CA GLY A 141 -22.61 2.38 -8.54
C GLY A 141 -23.44 2.24 -7.26
N ASP A 142 -23.47 1.04 -6.69
CA ASP A 142 -24.16 0.77 -5.42
C ASP A 142 -23.34 1.18 -4.18
N TRP A 143 -22.10 1.63 -4.36
CA TRP A 143 -21.20 2.01 -3.26
C TRP A 143 -21.46 3.45 -2.82
N ARG A 144 -21.97 3.62 -1.59
CA ARG A 144 -22.04 4.91 -0.90
C ARG A 144 -20.68 5.27 -0.31
N ILE A 145 -20.22 6.50 -0.56
CA ILE A 145 -19.01 7.05 0.05
C ILE A 145 -19.40 8.09 1.11
N VAL A 146 -18.94 7.86 2.34
CA VAL A 146 -19.26 8.67 3.53
C VAL A 146 -18.31 9.86 3.62
N ASP A 147 -18.83 11.08 3.82
CA ASP A 147 -17.98 12.21 4.21
C ASP A 147 -17.58 12.05 5.68
N VAL A 148 -16.29 11.80 5.90
CA VAL A 148 -15.69 11.64 7.22
C VAL A 148 -15.83 12.89 8.08
N PHE A 149 -16.12 14.05 7.48
CA PHE A 149 -16.29 15.33 8.16
C PHE A 149 -17.74 15.84 8.21
N GLU A 150 -18.75 15.05 7.79
CA GLU A 150 -20.16 15.48 7.69
C GLU A 150 -20.70 16.08 9.00
N ASN A 151 -20.38 15.43 10.13
CA ASN A 151 -20.79 15.84 11.47
C ASN A 151 -19.68 16.57 12.26
N SER A 152 -18.60 17.00 11.59
CA SER A 152 -17.54 17.77 12.27
C SER A 152 -17.96 19.23 12.46
N THR A 153 -17.65 19.79 13.63
CA THR A 153 -17.88 21.21 13.94
C THR A 153 -16.82 22.13 13.34
N THR A 154 -15.76 21.58 12.70
CA THR A 154 -14.71 22.39 12.09
C THR A 154 -15.25 23.16 10.88
N THR A 155 -15.04 24.48 10.87
CA THR A 155 -15.41 25.30 9.71
C THR A 155 -14.45 25.04 8.55
N ARG A 156 -14.85 24.22 7.58
CA ARG A 156 -14.09 23.95 6.36
C ARG A 156 -13.91 25.22 5.52
N THR A 157 -12.76 25.88 5.65
CA THR A 157 -12.35 26.92 4.72
C THR A 157 -12.03 26.28 3.37
N ALA A 158 -12.96 26.40 2.42
CA ALA A 158 -12.90 25.78 1.11
C ALA A 158 -11.82 26.41 0.20
N THR A 159 -10.56 26.16 0.53
CA THR A 159 -9.40 26.60 -0.26
C THR A 159 -8.82 25.40 -0.99
N VAL A 160 -9.30 25.13 -2.21
CA VAL A 160 -8.68 24.15 -3.11
C VAL A 160 -7.52 24.83 -3.83
N PRO A 161 -6.25 24.49 -3.56
CA PRO A 161 -5.16 24.92 -4.44
C PRO A 161 -5.23 24.05 -5.68
N ALA A 162 -5.46 24.66 -6.85
CA ALA A 162 -5.30 23.95 -8.12
C ALA A 162 -3.87 23.40 -8.21
N ARG A 163 -3.71 22.07 -8.20
CA ARG A 163 -2.41 21.39 -8.24
C ARG A 163 -1.64 21.81 -9.50
N ARG A 164 -0.69 22.76 -9.36
CA ARG A 164 0.36 22.99 -10.36
C ARG A 164 1.24 21.73 -10.40
N LYS A 165 1.49 21.20 -11.60
CA LYS A 165 2.37 20.04 -11.79
C LYS A 165 3.83 20.43 -11.50
N HIS A 166 4.56 19.48 -10.92
CA HIS A 166 6.03 19.35 -10.78
C HIS A 166 6.75 19.84 -9.51
N LYS A 167 7.49 18.86 -8.94
CA LYS A 167 8.82 18.87 -8.32
C LYS A 167 9.08 19.58 -6.97
N HIS A 168 9.51 18.74 -6.03
CA HIS A 168 10.17 18.97 -4.73
C HIS A 168 9.39 19.71 -3.64
N PRO A 169 9.50 19.28 -2.36
CA PRO A 169 8.81 19.90 -1.24
C PRO A 169 9.55 21.15 -0.76
N SER A 170 9.42 22.26 -1.50
CA SER A 170 9.75 23.58 -0.95
C SER A 170 8.69 23.98 0.08
N GLN A 171 9.11 24.51 1.22
CA GLN A 171 8.27 24.93 2.34
C GLN A 171 7.20 25.97 1.95
N ALA A 172 6.05 25.48 1.50
CA ALA A 172 4.78 26.19 1.37
C ALA A 172 3.67 25.12 1.37
N SER A 173 2.67 25.14 2.25
CA SER A 173 2.07 26.33 2.88
C SER A 173 2.01 26.22 4.41
N LEU A 174 2.46 27.26 5.10
CA LEU A 174 2.30 27.44 6.55
C LEU A 174 0.85 27.88 6.92
N SER A 175 -0.14 27.22 6.31
CA SER A 175 -1.59 27.44 6.52
C SER A 175 -2.28 26.23 7.17
N HIS A 176 -1.51 25.22 7.60
CA HIS A 176 -1.97 24.05 8.36
C HIS A 176 -2.13 24.32 9.86
N VAL A 177 -2.02 25.58 10.30
CA VAL A 177 -2.11 25.96 11.71
C VAL A 177 -3.54 26.40 11.99
N LEU A 178 -4.24 25.65 12.87
CA LEU A 178 -5.66 25.77 13.23
C LEU A 178 -6.67 25.16 12.24
N ASN A 179 -6.68 23.82 12.11
CA ASN A 179 -7.92 23.08 11.85
C ASN A 179 -7.84 21.70 12.52
N SER A 180 -8.91 21.30 13.23
CA SER A 180 -9.04 20.06 14.03
C SER A 180 -9.35 18.81 13.20
N ASP A 181 -8.93 18.78 11.94
CA ASP A 181 -9.46 17.88 10.91
C ASP A 181 -8.78 16.49 10.88
N ASN A 182 -8.59 15.87 12.05
CA ASN A 182 -8.11 14.49 12.12
C ASN A 182 -9.17 13.55 11.53
N LYS A 183 -8.85 12.84 10.44
CA LYS A 183 -9.82 11.94 9.79
C LYS A 183 -10.18 10.71 10.63
N PHE A 184 -9.27 10.21 11.48
CA PHE A 184 -9.43 8.92 12.14
C PHE A 184 -10.47 8.92 13.25
N LEU A 185 -10.61 10.00 14.03
CA LEU A 185 -11.61 10.09 15.08
C LEU A 185 -13.05 9.87 14.56
N PRO A 186 -13.59 10.73 13.67
CA PRO A 186 -14.95 10.52 13.15
C PRO A 186 -15.07 9.27 12.27
N LEU A 187 -14.02 8.87 11.54
CA LEU A 187 -14.00 7.62 10.77
C LEU A 187 -14.22 6.39 11.65
N LEU A 188 -13.45 6.28 12.74
CA LEU A 188 -13.48 5.13 13.63
C LEU A 188 -14.75 5.14 14.49
N GLN A 189 -15.19 6.28 15.02
CA GLN A 189 -16.48 6.38 15.71
C GLN A 189 -17.64 5.94 14.80
N HIS A 190 -17.74 6.48 13.58
CA HIS A 190 -18.73 6.06 12.60
C HIS A 190 -18.65 4.55 12.31
N ALA A 191 -17.43 4.02 12.14
CA ALA A 191 -17.23 2.60 11.84
C ALA A 191 -17.81 1.69 12.93
N GLY A 192 -17.46 1.92 14.20
CA GLY A 192 -17.89 1.03 15.28
C GLY A 192 -19.33 1.22 15.76
N TRP A 193 -19.95 2.36 15.49
CA TRP A 193 -21.40 2.52 15.64
C TRP A 193 -22.19 1.82 14.54
N ASN A 194 -21.70 1.83 13.29
CA ASN A 194 -22.38 1.19 12.15
C ASN A 194 -22.05 -0.31 12.00
N LYS A 195 -20.94 -0.78 12.58
CA LYS A 195 -20.52 -2.20 12.58
C LYS A 195 -20.26 -2.71 14.00
N PRO A 196 -21.29 -2.69 14.89
CA PRO A 196 -21.11 -2.97 16.31
C PRO A 196 -20.71 -4.42 16.63
N HIS A 197 -20.85 -5.34 15.68
CA HIS A 197 -20.51 -6.75 15.83
C HIS A 197 -19.15 -7.13 15.22
N ALA A 198 -18.45 -6.21 14.57
CA ALA A 198 -17.11 -6.46 14.05
C ALA A 198 -16.12 -6.70 15.20
N LYS A 199 -15.37 -7.81 15.13
CA LYS A 199 -14.26 -8.13 16.03
C LYS A 199 -13.02 -7.28 15.71
N TRP A 200 -12.85 -6.90 14.44
CA TRP A 200 -11.74 -6.05 13.97
C TRP A 200 -12.20 -5.00 12.97
N TYR A 201 -11.69 -3.78 13.13
CA TYR A 201 -11.80 -2.68 12.15
C TYR A 201 -10.48 -2.58 11.41
N ILE A 202 -10.47 -2.91 10.11
CA ILE A 202 -9.27 -2.93 9.28
C ILE A 202 -9.30 -1.70 8.38
N TYR A 203 -8.40 -0.75 8.59
CA TYR A 203 -8.26 0.45 7.77
C TYR A 203 -7.32 0.20 6.59
N MET A 204 -7.62 0.77 5.42
CA MET A 204 -6.73 0.85 4.26
C MET A 204 -6.89 2.15 3.46
N GLU A 205 -5.82 2.60 2.81
CA GLU A 205 -5.82 3.72 1.86
C GLU A 205 -6.00 3.24 0.40
N ASP A 206 -6.42 4.15 -0.48
CA ASP A 206 -6.75 3.89 -1.90
C ASP A 206 -5.54 3.67 -2.83
N ASP A 207 -4.34 3.58 -2.27
CA ASP A 207 -3.12 3.05 -2.89
C ASP A 207 -2.52 1.90 -2.08
N SER A 208 -3.34 1.17 -1.32
CA SER A 208 -2.95 -0.02 -0.56
C SER A 208 -3.56 -1.32 -1.13
N TYR A 209 -2.88 -2.44 -0.96
CA TYR A 209 -3.48 -3.78 -1.11
C TYR A 209 -3.34 -4.56 0.18
N ILE A 210 -4.35 -5.37 0.52
CA ILE A 210 -4.34 -6.30 1.66
C ILE A 210 -4.58 -7.70 1.13
N PHE A 211 -3.70 -8.65 1.47
CA PHE A 211 -3.93 -10.08 1.28
C PHE A 211 -4.83 -10.57 2.42
N LEU A 212 -6.14 -10.55 2.21
CA LEU A 212 -7.11 -10.59 3.30
C LEU A 212 -7.04 -11.90 4.08
N THR A 213 -6.92 -13.03 3.38
CA THR A 213 -6.75 -14.36 4.00
C THR A 213 -5.49 -14.45 4.86
N ASN A 214 -4.37 -13.85 4.40
CA ASN A 214 -3.13 -13.79 5.18
C ASN A 214 -3.31 -12.93 6.44
N LEU A 215 -3.96 -11.77 6.33
CA LEU A 215 -4.21 -10.87 7.45
C LEU A 215 -5.17 -11.50 8.47
N LEU A 216 -6.25 -12.16 8.04
CA LEU A 216 -7.15 -12.87 8.96
C LEU A 216 -6.43 -14.00 9.71
N HIS A 217 -5.54 -14.75 9.04
CA HIS A 217 -4.69 -15.73 9.72
C HIS A 217 -3.74 -15.07 10.74
N HIS A 218 -3.19 -13.89 10.46
CA HIS A 218 -2.38 -13.14 11.42
C HIS A 218 -3.19 -12.68 12.63
N LEU A 219 -4.35 -12.03 12.40
CA LEU A 219 -5.25 -11.56 13.44
C LEU A 219 -5.78 -12.71 14.31
N SER A 220 -5.87 -13.94 13.78
CA SER A 220 -6.26 -15.14 14.55
C SER A 220 -5.31 -15.46 15.72
N THR A 221 -4.09 -14.92 15.69
CA THR A 221 -3.11 -15.09 16.77
C THR A 221 -3.32 -14.12 17.95
N PHE A 222 -4.17 -13.10 17.78
CA PHE A 222 -4.53 -12.12 18.80
C PHE A 222 -5.95 -12.37 19.32
N SER A 223 -6.25 -11.88 20.52
CA SER A 223 -7.64 -11.86 21.03
C SER A 223 -8.27 -10.51 20.78
N TRP A 224 -9.34 -10.46 19.98
CA TRP A 224 -10.11 -9.25 19.75
C TRP A 224 -10.81 -8.71 21.02
N GLU A 225 -10.95 -9.57 22.04
CA GLU A 225 -11.43 -9.26 23.41
C GLU A 225 -10.37 -8.52 24.26
N GLN A 226 -9.22 -8.19 23.67
CA GLN A 226 -8.15 -7.39 24.27
C GLN A 226 -7.88 -6.17 23.41
N PRO A 227 -7.47 -5.03 23.98
CA PRO A 227 -7.27 -3.80 23.22
C PRO A 227 -5.98 -3.86 22.40
N TRP A 228 -6.07 -4.43 21.20
CA TRP A 228 -4.98 -4.51 20.23
C TRP A 228 -5.12 -3.46 19.11
N TYR A 229 -3.98 -2.91 18.72
CA TYR A 229 -3.75 -2.13 17.51
C TYR A 229 -2.58 -2.75 16.71
N ILE A 230 -2.91 -3.40 15.60
CA ILE A 230 -1.98 -4.11 14.74
C ILE A 230 -1.65 -3.21 13.55
N ALA A 231 -0.42 -2.76 13.44
CA ALA A 231 -0.02 -1.77 12.44
C ALA A 231 1.44 -1.98 12.01
N PRO A 232 1.90 -1.29 10.95
CA PRO A 232 3.33 -1.22 10.65
C PRO A 232 4.14 -0.60 11.81
N PRO A 233 5.49 -0.73 11.79
CA PRO A 233 6.34 -0.15 12.81
C PRO A 233 6.14 1.37 12.89
N GLU A 234 6.19 1.94 14.09
CA GLU A 234 5.88 3.35 14.35
C GLU A 234 6.64 4.33 13.43
N MET A 235 7.91 4.05 13.12
CA MET A 235 8.74 4.89 12.26
C MET A 235 8.34 4.90 10.77
N SER A 236 7.55 3.93 10.32
CA SER A 236 7.11 3.80 8.91
C SER A 236 5.59 3.71 8.76
N ARG A 237 4.83 3.92 9.85
CA ARG A 237 3.38 3.74 9.91
C ARG A 237 2.61 4.63 8.94
N ARG A 238 1.87 3.98 8.03
CA ARG A 238 0.96 4.56 7.04
C ARG A 238 0.10 3.49 6.39
N GLY A 239 -0.91 3.89 5.63
CA GLY A 239 -1.67 2.98 4.77
C GLY A 239 -2.75 2.16 5.46
N PHE A 240 -2.38 1.38 6.47
CA PHE A 240 -3.24 0.34 7.03
C PHE A 240 -2.94 0.05 8.50
N PHE A 241 -3.98 -0.37 9.20
CA PHE A 241 -3.92 -0.94 10.54
C PHE A 241 -5.17 -1.80 10.79
N ALA A 242 -5.14 -2.64 11.83
CA ALA A 242 -6.31 -3.31 12.37
C ALA A 242 -6.49 -2.94 13.85
N LEU A 243 -7.65 -2.40 14.20
CA LEU A 243 -8.05 -2.06 15.57
C LEU A 243 -9.04 -3.13 16.06
N SER A 244 -8.77 -3.74 17.21
CA SER A 244 -9.71 -4.71 17.82
C SER A 244 -10.99 -4.03 18.32
N ARG A 245 -12.07 -4.81 18.45
CA ARG A 245 -13.33 -4.34 19.05
C ARG A 245 -13.13 -3.74 20.44
N THR A 246 -12.36 -4.40 21.31
CA THR A 246 -12.11 -3.91 22.67
C THR A 246 -11.28 -2.62 22.67
N ALA A 247 -10.28 -2.47 21.78
CA ALA A 247 -9.56 -1.19 21.64
C ALA A 247 -10.50 -0.07 21.16
N TRP A 248 -11.43 -0.38 20.26
CA TRP A 248 -12.43 0.58 19.81
C TRP A 248 -13.37 1.00 20.94
N GLU A 249 -13.91 0.03 21.70
CA GLU A 249 -14.82 0.31 22.83
C GLU A 249 -14.15 1.16 23.91
N GLN A 250 -12.91 0.84 24.23
CA GLN A 250 -12.10 1.50 25.26
C GLN A 250 -11.79 2.97 24.94
N VAL A 251 -11.62 3.31 23.66
CA VAL A 251 -11.19 4.65 23.22
C VAL A 251 -12.34 5.44 22.59
N PHE A 252 -12.96 4.90 21.53
CA PHE A 252 -13.96 5.61 20.71
C PHE A 252 -15.41 5.37 21.15
N GLY A 253 -15.66 4.28 21.88
CA GLY A 253 -16.99 3.90 22.36
C GLY A 253 -17.35 4.37 23.76
N ALA A 254 -16.37 4.76 24.57
CA ALA A 254 -16.54 5.10 25.99
C ALA A 254 -16.47 6.61 26.30
N GLU A 255 -15.82 7.40 25.46
CA GLU A 255 -15.56 8.83 25.70
C GLU A 255 -16.41 9.72 24.78
N GLU A 256 -16.91 10.85 25.32
CA GLU A 256 -17.72 11.80 24.56
C GLU A 256 -16.92 12.44 23.41
N THR A 257 -17.59 12.68 22.29
CA THR A 257 -16.93 13.06 21.03
C THR A 257 -16.14 14.36 21.15
N GLU A 258 -16.65 15.35 21.89
CA GLU A 258 -15.99 16.63 22.14
C GLU A 258 -14.69 16.49 22.95
N VAL A 259 -14.63 15.49 23.86
CA VAL A 259 -13.43 15.23 24.67
C VAL A 259 -12.36 14.57 23.81
N LEU A 260 -12.74 13.55 23.03
CA LEU A 260 -11.85 12.95 22.03
C LEU A 260 -11.35 13.99 21.02
N GLN A 261 -12.22 14.88 20.50
CA GLN A 261 -11.82 15.97 19.62
C GLN A 261 -10.71 16.85 20.23
N ALA A 262 -10.83 17.22 21.51
CA ALA A 262 -9.80 17.97 22.22
C ALA A 262 -8.48 17.19 22.37
N ARG A 263 -8.55 15.88 22.67
CA ARG A 263 -7.38 15.00 22.75
C ARG A 263 -6.66 14.87 21.41
N PHE A 264 -7.41 14.70 20.32
CA PHE A 264 -6.86 14.63 18.96
C PHE A 264 -6.28 15.98 18.48
N ALA A 265 -6.93 17.11 18.79
CA ALA A 265 -6.49 18.46 18.41
C ALA A 265 -5.22 18.96 19.12
N SER A 266 -4.65 18.19 20.05
CA SER A 266 -3.47 18.61 20.82
C SER A 266 -2.17 18.55 19.99
N GLY A 267 -1.75 19.68 19.42
CA GLY A 267 -0.40 19.90 18.90
C GLY A 267 -0.23 19.81 17.37
N LEU A 268 1.04 19.74 16.93
CA LEU A 268 1.46 19.72 15.52
C LEU A 268 1.73 18.28 15.01
N LEU A 269 0.94 17.31 15.47
CA LEU A 269 1.03 15.93 14.96
C LEU A 269 0.19 15.78 13.69
N ASP A 270 0.65 14.93 12.78
CA ASP A 270 -0.21 14.40 11.71
C ASP A 270 -1.27 13.45 12.26
N ASP A 271 -2.24 13.12 11.41
CA ASP A 271 -3.43 12.38 11.80
C ASP A 271 -3.14 11.01 12.44
N LEU A 272 -2.15 10.28 11.92
CA LEU A 272 -1.76 8.96 12.41
C LEU A 272 -1.00 9.08 13.73
N ARG A 273 -0.12 10.06 13.88
CA ARG A 273 0.60 10.28 15.14
C ARG A 273 -0.30 10.78 16.27
N ALA A 274 -1.36 11.52 15.95
CA ALA A 274 -2.41 11.86 16.92
C ALA A 274 -3.22 10.63 17.35
N LEU A 275 -3.60 9.75 16.40
CA LEU A 275 -4.23 8.46 16.69
C LEU A 275 -3.33 7.58 17.60
N ASP A 276 -2.07 7.38 17.21
CA ASP A 276 -1.11 6.58 17.96
C ASP A 276 -0.92 7.08 19.40
N ARG A 277 -0.88 8.40 19.62
CA ARG A 277 -0.81 8.99 20.95
C ARG A 277 -2.05 8.64 21.78
N VAL A 278 -3.26 8.90 21.25
CA VAL A 278 -4.53 8.66 21.97
C VAL A 278 -4.67 7.18 22.34
N LEU A 279 -4.38 6.27 21.42
CA LEU A 279 -4.37 4.83 21.69
C LEU A 279 -3.36 4.43 22.79
N LYS A 280 -2.15 5.02 22.80
CA LYS A 280 -1.12 4.77 23.83
C LYS A 280 -1.51 5.33 25.20
N GLU A 281 -2.08 6.53 25.25
CA GLU A 281 -2.59 7.16 26.48
C GLU A 281 -3.63 6.29 27.18
N ASP A 282 -4.52 5.66 26.39
CA ASP A 282 -5.59 4.81 26.90
C ASP A 282 -5.13 3.36 27.18
N GLY A 283 -3.86 3.02 26.93
CA GLY A 283 -3.30 1.70 27.22
C GLY A 283 -3.64 0.61 26.20
N VAL A 284 -3.89 0.97 24.94
CA VAL A 284 -4.02 0.01 23.83
C VAL A 284 -2.65 -0.61 23.52
N MET A 285 -2.61 -1.94 23.36
CA MET A 285 -1.40 -2.71 23.06
C MET A 285 -1.09 -2.67 21.56
N PHE A 286 0.16 -2.38 21.19
CA PHE A 286 0.56 -2.30 19.78
C PHE A 286 1.36 -3.55 19.40
N SER A 287 1.20 -4.07 18.18
CA SER A 287 1.95 -5.26 17.73
C SER A 287 3.48 -5.09 17.71
N SER A 288 3.99 -3.85 17.76
CA SER A 288 5.39 -3.52 17.51
C SER A 288 6.15 -2.86 18.67
N SER A 289 5.55 -2.65 19.86
CA SER A 289 6.13 -1.78 20.89
C SER A 289 6.99 -2.48 21.96
N ASP A 290 6.79 -3.77 22.19
CA ASP A 290 7.09 -4.41 23.48
C ASP A 290 7.96 -5.68 23.37
N GLY A 291 8.82 -5.73 22.35
CA GLY A 291 10.15 -6.35 22.46
C GLY A 291 10.25 -7.83 22.87
N GLY A 292 9.20 -8.64 22.66
CA GLY A 292 9.22 -10.04 23.11
C GLY A 292 8.27 -11.02 22.40
N ARG A 293 7.13 -10.55 21.87
CA ARG A 293 6.13 -11.22 20.98
C ARG A 293 5.06 -10.15 20.70
N SER A 294 4.44 -10.05 19.52
CA SER A 294 4.08 -11.10 18.58
C SER A 294 3.71 -10.51 17.21
N GLY A 295 4.03 -11.25 16.14
CA GLY A 295 3.61 -10.93 14.77
C GLY A 295 4.65 -10.13 14.00
N GLU A 296 4.90 -10.53 12.75
CA GLU A 296 5.59 -9.68 11.79
C GLU A 296 4.70 -8.46 11.46
N PRO A 297 5.27 -7.25 11.36
CA PRO A 297 4.47 -6.05 11.17
C PRO A 297 3.88 -5.99 9.75
N LEU A 298 2.75 -5.29 9.61
CA LEU A 298 2.15 -4.99 8.30
C LEU A 298 3.14 -4.17 7.45
N GLN A 299 3.25 -4.46 6.15
CA GLN A 299 4.34 -3.95 5.32
C GLN A 299 4.05 -2.55 4.74
N ALA A 300 4.51 -1.50 5.43
CA ALA A 300 4.21 -0.07 5.18
C ALA A 300 4.66 0.56 3.82
N GLN A 301 5.14 -0.23 2.87
CA GLN A 301 5.72 0.24 1.61
C GLN A 301 5.17 -0.57 0.42
N SER A 302 5.55 -0.20 -0.80
CA SER A 302 5.26 -1.01 -1.98
C SER A 302 6.07 -2.30 -1.98
N HIS A 303 5.51 -3.36 -2.57
CA HIS A 303 6.21 -4.60 -2.86
C HIS A 303 7.50 -4.39 -3.67
N ARG A 304 7.58 -3.32 -4.48
CA ARG A 304 8.82 -2.94 -5.20
C ARG A 304 9.80 -2.19 -4.30
N ALA A 305 9.31 -1.47 -3.29
CA ALA A 305 10.12 -0.62 -2.42
C ALA A 305 10.69 -1.35 -1.21
N SER A 306 10.01 -2.42 -0.79
CA SER A 306 10.39 -3.20 0.38
C SER A 306 11.60 -4.07 0.08
N ALA A 307 12.55 -4.08 1.00
CA ALA A 307 13.69 -5.00 0.95
C ALA A 307 13.22 -6.45 1.06
N ILE A 308 13.76 -7.32 0.20
CA ILE A 308 13.59 -8.76 0.24
C ILE A 308 14.97 -9.37 0.53
N ASN A 309 15.09 -10.10 1.63
CA ASN A 309 16.37 -10.61 2.14
C ASN A 309 16.19 -12.05 2.66
N ARG A 310 17.29 -12.69 3.11
CA ARG A 310 17.24 -14.06 3.62
C ARG A 310 16.40 -14.17 4.90
N GLU A 311 16.37 -13.11 5.70
CA GLU A 311 15.68 -13.02 6.98
C GLU A 311 14.15 -12.96 6.81
N ASN A 312 13.65 -12.27 5.78
CA ASN A 312 12.22 -12.12 5.50
C ASN A 312 11.71 -12.99 4.35
N TRP A 313 12.57 -13.74 3.64
CA TRP A 313 12.19 -14.61 2.51
C TRP A 313 10.95 -15.50 2.79
N CYS A 314 10.89 -16.03 4.00
CA CYS A 314 9.85 -16.94 4.49
C CYS A 314 8.80 -16.23 5.37
N ALA A 315 8.91 -14.92 5.57
CA ALA A 315 7.93 -14.11 6.28
C ALA A 315 6.63 -14.00 5.46
N PRO A 316 5.44 -14.23 6.04
CA PRO A 316 4.17 -13.89 5.41
C PRO A 316 4.03 -12.39 5.07
N VAL A 317 3.35 -12.12 3.96
CA VAL A 317 3.02 -10.75 3.50
C VAL A 317 1.54 -10.48 3.74
N TYR A 318 1.20 -9.37 4.40
CA TYR A 318 -0.17 -9.04 4.79
C TYR A 318 -0.75 -7.91 3.96
N SER A 319 0.08 -6.92 3.62
CA SER A 319 -0.34 -5.72 2.91
C SER A 319 0.79 -5.13 2.08
N TRP A 320 0.48 -4.12 1.26
CA TRP A 320 1.44 -3.24 0.60
C TRP A 320 0.85 -1.83 0.49
N HIS A 321 1.69 -0.80 0.60
CA HIS A 321 1.35 0.62 0.41
C HIS A 321 1.93 1.17 -0.92
N ASP A 322 1.58 2.40 -1.31
CA ASP A 322 2.08 3.07 -2.53
C ASP A 322 1.94 2.18 -3.80
N ALA A 323 0.91 1.34 -3.84
CA ALA A 323 0.65 0.42 -4.94
C ALA A 323 -0.14 1.16 -6.03
N SER A 324 0.36 1.16 -7.27
CA SER A 324 -0.41 1.68 -8.40
C SER A 324 -1.60 0.77 -8.72
N SER A 325 -2.60 1.26 -9.46
CA SER A 325 -3.72 0.42 -9.92
C SER A 325 -3.27 -0.80 -10.75
N ARG A 326 -2.11 -0.70 -11.43
CA ARG A 326 -1.47 -1.84 -12.12
C ARG A 326 -0.93 -2.86 -11.12
N ASP A 327 -0.30 -2.40 -10.05
CA ASP A 327 0.27 -3.26 -9.01
C ASP A 327 -0.84 -3.94 -8.21
N ILE A 328 -1.90 -3.20 -7.84
CA ILE A 328 -3.10 -3.76 -7.21
C ILE A 328 -3.72 -4.86 -8.09
N SER A 329 -3.86 -4.62 -9.40
CA SER A 329 -4.35 -5.64 -10.34
C SER A 329 -3.45 -6.89 -10.38
N ARG A 330 -2.13 -6.73 -10.38
CA ARG A 330 -1.16 -7.84 -10.36
C ARG A 330 -1.16 -8.61 -9.02
N LEU A 331 -1.19 -7.90 -7.89
CA LEU A 331 -1.26 -8.48 -6.54
C LEU A 331 -2.55 -9.28 -6.35
N HIS A 332 -3.67 -8.75 -6.82
CA HIS A 332 -4.95 -9.47 -6.85
C HIS A 332 -4.90 -10.69 -7.78
N GLY A 333 -4.32 -10.56 -8.98
CA GLY A 333 -4.11 -11.68 -9.89
C GLY A 333 -3.26 -12.81 -9.30
N LEU A 334 -2.24 -12.48 -8.50
CA LEU A 334 -1.46 -13.46 -7.74
C LEU A 334 -2.32 -14.14 -6.66
N GLU A 335 -3.07 -13.38 -5.87
CA GLU A 335 -3.95 -13.91 -4.81
C GLU A 335 -5.03 -14.85 -5.37
N LEU A 336 -5.69 -14.49 -6.47
CA LEU A 336 -6.70 -15.34 -7.13
C LEU A 336 -6.13 -16.68 -7.62
N ASN A 337 -4.87 -16.69 -8.06
CA ASN A 337 -4.19 -17.90 -8.53
C ASN A 337 -3.47 -18.65 -7.39
N TRP A 338 -3.63 -18.22 -6.13
CA TRP A 338 -2.95 -18.80 -4.99
C TRP A 338 -3.67 -20.04 -4.44
N HIS A 339 -3.45 -21.18 -5.09
CA HIS A 339 -4.06 -22.46 -4.73
C HIS A 339 -3.42 -23.17 -3.52
N SER A 340 -2.51 -22.51 -2.81
CA SER A 340 -1.75 -23.12 -1.71
C SER A 340 -2.43 -22.94 -0.35
N LYS A 341 -2.28 -23.94 0.53
CA LYS A 341 -2.79 -23.86 1.91
C LYS A 341 -1.93 -23.01 2.85
N ARG A 342 -0.76 -22.56 2.40
CA ARG A 342 0.10 -21.63 3.16
C ARG A 342 -0.19 -20.19 2.78
N THR A 343 0.06 -19.29 3.72
CA THR A 343 0.07 -17.85 3.45
C THR A 343 1.07 -17.48 2.36
N LEU A 344 0.75 -16.45 1.58
CA LEU A 344 1.71 -15.78 0.69
C LEU A 344 2.87 -15.21 1.51
N GLN A 345 4.10 -15.39 1.02
CA GLN A 345 5.36 -14.98 1.65
C GLN A 345 6.16 -14.08 0.70
N TYR A 346 7.19 -13.40 1.22
CA TYR A 346 8.06 -12.53 0.41
C TYR A 346 8.64 -13.24 -0.83
N ARG A 347 9.05 -14.51 -0.70
CA ARG A 347 9.51 -15.33 -1.83
C ARG A 347 8.52 -15.45 -2.99
N ASP A 348 7.22 -15.44 -2.70
CA ASP A 348 6.18 -15.59 -3.71
C ASP A 348 5.96 -14.27 -4.46
N ILE A 349 6.01 -13.16 -3.71
CA ILE A 349 6.00 -11.81 -4.27
C ILE A 349 7.21 -11.61 -5.19
N TYR A 350 8.40 -12.03 -4.75
CA TYR A 350 9.60 -12.02 -5.59
C TYR A 350 9.41 -12.87 -6.86
N THR A 351 9.13 -14.17 -6.68
CA THR A 351 9.06 -15.15 -7.78
C THR A 351 8.01 -14.78 -8.83
N HIS A 352 6.84 -14.29 -8.41
CA HIS A 352 5.73 -14.05 -9.33
C HIS A 352 5.61 -12.62 -9.86
N LEU A 353 6.19 -11.61 -9.19
CA LEU A 353 6.00 -10.19 -9.56
C LEU A 353 7.30 -9.42 -9.85
N ILE A 354 8.47 -9.96 -9.49
CA ILE A 354 9.74 -9.24 -9.53
C ILE A 354 10.81 -9.97 -10.36
N ALA A 355 10.97 -11.29 -10.17
CA ALA A 355 12.07 -12.08 -10.75
C ALA A 355 12.15 -11.99 -12.29
N ASP A 356 11.01 -12.04 -12.99
CA ASP A 356 10.95 -11.89 -14.45
C ASP A 356 11.49 -10.53 -14.93
N GLU A 357 11.19 -9.45 -14.20
CA GLU A 357 11.70 -8.12 -14.54
C GLU A 357 13.22 -7.98 -14.25
N MET A 358 13.82 -8.88 -13.45
CA MET A 358 15.26 -8.96 -13.17
C MET A 358 16.04 -9.93 -14.09
N SER A 359 15.34 -10.76 -14.87
CA SER A 359 15.91 -11.82 -15.73
C SER A 359 16.96 -11.35 -16.75
N HIS A 360 16.98 -10.06 -17.07
CA HIS A 360 17.93 -9.44 -18.00
C HIS A 360 19.31 -9.18 -17.37
N GLY A 361 19.47 -9.43 -16.06
CA GLY A 361 20.74 -9.29 -15.30
C GLY A 361 21.13 -7.84 -15.00
N ARG A 362 20.86 -6.92 -15.94
CA ARG A 362 21.06 -5.47 -15.80
C ARG A 362 19.84 -4.67 -16.27
N MET A 363 19.66 -3.49 -15.68
CA MET A 363 18.65 -2.51 -16.07
C MET A 363 19.22 -1.10 -15.99
N ASP A 364 19.18 -0.38 -17.12
CA ASP A 364 19.51 1.05 -17.19
C ASP A 364 18.30 1.89 -16.81
N TRP A 365 18.49 2.82 -15.87
CA TRP A 365 17.43 3.68 -15.37
C TRP A 365 17.55 5.10 -15.94
N PRO A 366 16.44 5.73 -16.36
CA PRO A 366 16.43 7.11 -16.81
C PRO A 366 16.66 8.06 -15.63
N LEU A 367 17.32 9.19 -15.89
CA LEU A 367 17.66 10.29 -14.96
C LEU A 367 16.57 10.74 -13.96
N ALA A 368 15.30 10.46 -14.23
CA ALA A 368 14.16 10.81 -13.38
C ALA A 368 13.87 9.79 -12.27
N ALA A 369 14.38 8.57 -12.41
CA ALA A 369 14.48 7.58 -11.34
C ALA A 369 15.85 7.74 -10.65
N GLY A 370 16.00 7.26 -9.43
CA GLY A 370 17.18 7.47 -8.57
C GLY A 370 17.11 6.60 -7.33
N ASN A 371 17.93 6.75 -6.30
CA ASN A 371 17.97 5.68 -5.31
C ASN A 371 17.23 5.90 -3.98
N ARG A 372 16.61 4.83 -3.48
CA ARG A 372 16.40 4.60 -2.04
C ARG A 372 16.75 3.18 -1.59
N HIS A 373 17.57 2.45 -2.35
CA HIS A 373 18.35 1.34 -1.81
C HIS A 373 19.10 1.91 -0.60
N ALA A 374 18.84 1.33 0.57
CA ALA A 374 19.94 1.12 1.48
C ALA A 374 21.04 0.41 0.68
N ALA A 375 22.26 0.86 0.84
CA ALA A 375 23.42 0.16 0.35
C ALA A 375 24.21 -0.15 1.61
N GLU A 376 24.29 -1.42 1.99
CA GLU A 376 25.12 -1.84 3.11
C GLU A 376 26.57 -1.33 2.90
N TYR A 377 27.02 -1.33 1.65
CA TYR A 377 28.29 -0.73 1.26
C TYR A 377 28.14 0.21 0.05
N GLU A 378 28.75 1.40 0.15
CA GLU A 378 28.90 2.36 -0.94
C GLU A 378 30.39 2.64 -1.22
N ILE A 379 30.81 2.33 -2.44
CA ILE A 379 32.16 2.55 -2.95
C ILE A 379 32.14 3.83 -3.79
N THR A 380 33.04 4.75 -3.47
CA THR A 380 33.26 6.03 -4.18
C THR A 380 34.76 6.26 -4.34
N ALA A 381 35.16 7.22 -5.18
CA ALA A 381 36.57 7.64 -5.26
C ALA A 381 37.17 8.05 -3.90
N ALA A 382 36.36 8.55 -2.97
CA ALA A 382 36.80 8.98 -1.64
C ALA A 382 36.80 7.85 -0.58
N THR A 383 36.02 6.79 -0.78
CA THR A 383 35.86 5.68 0.19
C THR A 383 36.49 4.36 -0.28
N ALA A 384 36.94 4.26 -1.53
CA ALA A 384 37.49 3.04 -2.11
C ALA A 384 38.60 2.39 -1.26
N ASP A 385 39.53 3.21 -0.76
CA ASP A 385 40.71 2.76 0.00
C ASP A 385 40.46 2.62 1.51
N ASP A 386 39.24 2.89 2.01
CA ASP A 386 38.90 2.74 3.43
C ASP A 386 38.56 1.27 3.77
N PRO A 387 39.37 0.57 4.58
CA PRO A 387 39.09 -0.81 4.97
C PRO A 387 37.81 -0.95 5.82
N ALA A 388 37.33 0.14 6.44
CA ALA A 388 36.06 0.12 7.18
C ALA A 388 34.83 0.11 6.26
N GLY A 389 34.98 0.57 5.01
CA GLY A 389 33.94 0.54 3.96
C GLY A 389 33.89 -0.76 3.16
N MET A 390 34.50 -1.84 3.65
CA MET A 390 34.69 -3.09 2.92
C MET A 390 34.07 -4.30 3.67
N PRO A 391 33.38 -5.22 2.98
CA PRO A 391 32.95 -6.48 3.57
C PRO A 391 34.15 -7.32 4.02
N PRO A 392 34.10 -7.95 5.22
CA PRO A 392 35.21 -8.75 5.73
C PRO A 392 35.47 -10.03 4.93
N ASP A 393 34.51 -10.47 4.12
CA ASP A 393 34.56 -11.68 3.27
C ASP A 393 34.78 -11.39 1.77
N VAL A 394 35.15 -10.17 1.39
CA VAL A 394 35.33 -9.83 -0.03
C VAL A 394 36.51 -10.58 -0.68
N GLY A 395 36.27 -11.19 -1.84
CA GLY A 395 37.25 -12.03 -2.53
C GLY A 395 38.45 -11.29 -3.15
N SER A 396 38.39 -9.96 -3.31
CA SER A 396 39.52 -9.15 -3.79
C SER A 396 39.37 -7.67 -3.44
N THR A 397 40.25 -7.17 -2.56
CA THR A 397 40.38 -5.75 -2.18
C THR A 397 40.58 -4.82 -3.37
N VAL A 398 41.42 -5.20 -4.35
CA VAL A 398 41.77 -4.34 -5.49
C VAL A 398 40.58 -4.13 -6.42
N ALA A 399 39.81 -5.20 -6.68
CA ALA A 399 38.61 -5.10 -7.52
C ALA A 399 37.46 -4.39 -6.78
N TRP A 400 37.37 -4.53 -5.45
CA TRP A 400 36.47 -3.73 -4.63
C TRP A 400 36.78 -2.24 -4.71
N GLN A 401 38.05 -1.85 -4.51
CA GLN A 401 38.55 -0.47 -4.65
C GLN A 401 38.21 0.14 -6.03
N GLN A 402 38.15 -0.68 -7.08
CA GLN A 402 37.81 -0.25 -8.44
C GLN A 402 36.30 -0.22 -8.71
N GLY A 403 35.45 -0.76 -7.83
CA GLY A 403 34.03 -0.98 -8.08
C GLY A 403 33.24 0.28 -8.45
N TRP A 404 33.67 1.45 -7.98
CA TRP A 404 33.04 2.73 -8.30
C TRP A 404 33.32 3.26 -9.72
N GLN A 405 34.24 2.67 -10.48
CA GLN A 405 34.71 3.24 -11.76
C GLN A 405 33.77 2.96 -12.95
N SER A 406 32.95 1.92 -12.88
CA SER A 406 32.01 1.56 -13.95
C SER A 406 30.93 0.59 -13.45
N ALA A 407 29.88 0.40 -14.26
CA ALA A 407 28.88 -0.64 -14.02
C ALA A 407 29.50 -2.06 -13.97
N ASP A 408 30.47 -2.35 -14.85
CA ASP A 408 31.17 -3.65 -14.88
C ASP A 408 32.02 -3.87 -13.62
N ALA A 409 32.70 -2.82 -13.14
CA ALA A 409 33.47 -2.87 -11.91
C ALA A 409 32.54 -3.04 -10.69
N CYS A 410 31.39 -2.38 -10.70
CA CYS A 410 30.40 -2.48 -9.62
C CYS A 410 29.77 -3.88 -9.54
N GLU A 411 29.41 -4.47 -10.70
CA GLU A 411 28.98 -5.87 -10.76
C GLU A 411 30.09 -6.81 -10.25
N THR A 412 31.34 -6.56 -10.63
CA THR A 412 32.49 -7.36 -10.18
C THR A 412 32.68 -7.27 -8.66
N ALA A 413 32.57 -6.08 -8.07
CA ALA A 413 32.65 -5.89 -6.62
C ALA A 413 31.53 -6.64 -5.88
N CYS A 414 30.29 -6.61 -6.39
CA CYS A 414 29.19 -7.41 -5.88
C CYS A 414 29.44 -8.92 -6.05
N ALA A 415 29.95 -9.35 -7.20
CA ALA A 415 30.26 -10.76 -7.45
C ALA A 415 31.34 -11.29 -6.50
N LEU A 416 32.29 -10.45 -6.07
CA LEU A 416 33.36 -10.81 -5.13
C LEU A 416 32.92 -10.86 -3.66
N TRP A 417 31.82 -10.21 -3.30
CA TRP A 417 31.24 -10.30 -1.97
C TRP A 417 30.12 -11.36 -1.97
N THR A 418 30.30 -12.45 -1.22
CA THR A 418 29.47 -13.65 -1.39
C THR A 418 28.00 -13.46 -1.03
N ALA A 419 27.71 -12.57 -0.09
CA ALA A 419 26.35 -12.23 0.34
C ALA A 419 25.63 -11.24 -0.59
N CYS A 420 26.35 -10.55 -1.49
CA CYS A 420 25.73 -9.57 -2.39
C CYS A 420 24.71 -10.22 -3.33
N VAL A 421 23.54 -9.61 -3.46
CA VAL A 421 22.51 -10.01 -4.44
C VAL A 421 22.06 -8.88 -5.35
N GLN A 422 22.35 -7.63 -4.99
CA GLN A 422 22.00 -6.46 -5.80
C GLN A 422 23.14 -5.45 -5.83
N TRP A 423 23.31 -4.80 -6.99
CA TRP A 423 24.20 -3.65 -7.14
C TRP A 423 23.56 -2.54 -7.95
N SER A 424 24.01 -1.30 -7.75
CA SER A 424 23.68 -0.17 -8.61
C SER A 424 24.88 0.77 -8.77
N PHE A 425 25.28 1.01 -10.01
CA PHE A 425 26.23 2.05 -10.39
C PHE A 425 25.46 3.33 -10.73
N VAL A 426 25.82 4.45 -10.10
CA VAL A 426 25.16 5.75 -10.27
C VAL A 426 26.20 6.80 -10.66
N GLY A 427 25.85 7.74 -11.55
CA GLY A 427 26.77 8.79 -12.00
C GLY A 427 27.40 8.51 -13.37
N VAL A 428 26.69 7.79 -14.26
CA VAL A 428 27.17 7.52 -15.62
C VAL A 428 27.46 8.86 -16.33
N GLY A 429 28.72 9.07 -16.74
CA GLY A 429 29.18 10.30 -17.40
C GLY A 429 29.55 11.47 -16.47
N ASP A 430 29.61 11.27 -15.15
CA ASP A 430 29.95 12.31 -14.16
C ASP A 430 30.88 11.73 -13.08
N GLU A 431 32.19 11.77 -13.32
CA GLU A 431 33.23 11.11 -12.50
C GLU A 431 33.18 11.52 -11.02
N ASP A 432 32.93 12.81 -10.73
CA ASP A 432 32.82 13.33 -9.35
C ASP A 432 31.61 12.76 -8.58
N ARG A 433 30.61 12.22 -9.29
CA ARG A 433 29.38 11.66 -8.71
C ARG A 433 29.25 10.15 -8.93
N GLN A 434 30.28 9.50 -9.46
CA GLN A 434 30.33 8.05 -9.61
C GLN A 434 30.36 7.35 -8.25
N ARG A 435 29.44 6.38 -8.10
CA ARG A 435 29.37 5.51 -6.92
C ARG A 435 28.82 4.15 -7.27
N CYS A 436 29.40 3.12 -6.68
CA CYS A 436 28.86 1.77 -6.68
C CYS A 436 28.18 1.52 -5.33
N ARG A 437 26.96 1.01 -5.37
CA ARG A 437 26.21 0.53 -4.21
C ARG A 437 26.02 -0.96 -4.35
N VAL A 438 26.27 -1.71 -3.28
CA VAL A 438 26.04 -3.16 -3.24
C VAL A 438 25.30 -3.54 -1.98
N ASP A 439 24.45 -4.56 -2.08
CA ASP A 439 23.60 -4.99 -0.97
C ASP A 439 23.31 -6.51 -0.96
N ARG A 440 23.02 -7.04 0.23
CA ARG A 440 22.53 -8.40 0.48
C ARG A 440 21.01 -8.52 0.37
N GLU A 441 20.31 -7.40 0.24
CA GLU A 441 18.88 -7.28 0.08
C GLU A 441 18.49 -6.87 -1.35
N VAL A 442 17.30 -7.29 -1.77
CA VAL A 442 16.73 -6.94 -3.08
C VAL A 442 15.69 -5.84 -2.90
N VAL A 443 15.88 -4.71 -3.59
CA VAL A 443 14.93 -3.58 -3.64
C VAL A 443 14.70 -3.18 -5.10
N PHE A 444 13.44 -3.19 -5.53
CA PHE A 444 13.05 -3.06 -6.93
C PHE A 444 12.41 -1.70 -7.30
N THR A 445 12.56 -0.70 -6.43
CA THR A 445 12.15 0.69 -6.66
C THR A 445 13.35 1.63 -6.70
N PHE A 446 13.17 2.76 -7.40
CA PHE A 446 14.22 3.74 -7.62
C PHE A 446 13.58 5.17 -7.65
N VAL A 447 13.71 5.96 -6.56
CA VAL A 447 13.32 7.39 -6.42
C VAL A 447 14.47 8.40 -6.71
N GLY A 448 14.30 9.28 -7.70
CA GLY A 448 15.27 10.25 -8.27
C GLY A 448 16.37 10.95 -7.41
N ASP A 449 17.65 10.69 -7.74
CA ASP A 449 18.85 11.48 -7.43
C ASP A 449 19.17 12.47 -8.59
N GLY A 450 18.47 12.35 -9.73
CA GLY A 450 18.72 13.13 -10.94
C GLY A 450 19.88 12.63 -11.81
N LEU A 451 20.40 11.42 -11.54
CA LEU A 451 21.56 10.82 -12.19
C LEU A 451 21.18 9.56 -12.96
N GLN A 452 21.86 9.33 -14.09
CA GLN A 452 21.76 8.07 -14.82
C GLN A 452 22.46 6.97 -14.01
N SER A 453 21.85 5.80 -13.99
CA SER A 453 22.35 4.63 -13.27
C SER A 453 22.05 3.34 -14.02
N THR A 454 22.81 2.31 -13.67
CA THR A 454 22.61 0.92 -14.10
C THR A 454 22.57 0.06 -12.84
N SER A 455 21.52 -0.73 -12.67
CA SER A 455 21.45 -1.73 -11.60
C SER A 455 21.56 -3.14 -12.17
N GLY A 456 21.99 -4.09 -11.33
CA GLY A 456 21.96 -5.51 -11.66
C GLY A 456 21.78 -6.39 -10.44
N TRP A 457 21.47 -7.65 -10.69
CA TRP A 457 21.09 -8.62 -9.66
C TRP A 457 21.77 -9.96 -9.86
N MET A 458 22.22 -10.57 -8.76
CA MET A 458 22.77 -11.92 -8.75
C MET A 458 21.62 -12.93 -8.58
N ALA A 459 20.73 -13.00 -9.59
CA ALA A 459 19.48 -13.77 -9.52
C ALA A 459 19.68 -15.21 -9.02
N SER A 460 20.72 -15.90 -9.49
CA SER A 460 21.05 -17.27 -9.04
C SER A 460 21.31 -17.38 -7.53
N ARG A 461 21.87 -16.35 -6.89
CA ARG A 461 22.10 -16.32 -5.43
C ARG A 461 20.80 -16.12 -4.65
N ILE A 462 19.80 -15.49 -5.25
CA ILE A 462 18.46 -15.27 -4.66
C ILE A 462 17.65 -16.56 -4.80
N ASP A 463 17.73 -17.23 -5.95
CA ASP A 463 17.05 -18.51 -6.22
C ASP A 463 17.55 -19.65 -5.30
N GLU A 464 18.75 -19.51 -4.71
CA GLU A 464 19.30 -20.40 -3.67
C GLU A 464 18.71 -20.15 -2.25
N TRP A 465 17.85 -19.14 -2.06
CA TRP A 465 17.28 -18.85 -0.74
C TRP A 465 16.17 -19.87 -0.37
N ALA A 466 16.28 -20.47 0.82
CA ALA A 466 15.43 -21.57 1.27
C ALA A 466 14.46 -21.16 2.39
N CYS A 467 13.39 -21.94 2.51
CA CYS A 467 12.55 -22.09 3.71
C CYS A 467 12.52 -23.57 4.09
#